data_AF-A0AAW8DD82-F1
#
_entry.id   AF-A0AAW8DD82-F1
#
_cell.length_a   1.000
_cell.length_b   1.000
_cell.length_c   1.000
_cell.angle_alpha   90.00
_cell.angle_beta   90.00
_cell.angle_gamma   90.00
#
_symmetry.space_group_name_H-M   'P 1'
#
loop_
_entity.id
_entity.type
_entity.pdbx_description
1 polymer ?
#
loop_
_entity_poly.entity_id
_entity_poly.type
_entity_poly.pdbx_seq_one_letter_code
_entity_poly.pdbx_strand_id
1 'polypeptide(L)'
;MNDNSILPSAEQAPKTEKFLAGSPKPKLEEWEQFVSTLKGEKREADGRYQWMFDFYARWQLAVMYRGIDIGDHALGVLEGYSVLLRVLIACSARELVVSKGSGSRRTPQPIVDAPLATRIRNAWRDEDRDAFSSSLRKSATPPVAVNLNDFWSGKNDDIELIAFPIRHGVAHGSVTATGARLRGVRGGSDKNSRLEIIDAITEAVLNDSASLFLKSVKPLLAK
;
A
#
# COMPACT_ATOMS: atom_id res chain seq x y z
N MET A 1 -25.28 33.95 -38.69
CA MET A 1 -25.81 34.09 -37.32
C MET A 1 -26.64 32.86 -37.03
N ASN A 2 -26.12 31.98 -36.18
CA ASN A 2 -26.84 30.90 -35.50
C ASN A 2 -25.99 30.54 -34.29
N ASP A 3 -26.23 31.24 -33.19
CA ASP A 3 -25.72 30.92 -31.86
C ASP A 3 -26.44 29.67 -31.36
N ASN A 4 -25.71 28.57 -31.28
CA ASN A 4 -26.10 27.41 -30.48
C ASN A 4 -25.03 27.21 -29.39
N SER A 5 -25.01 28.14 -28.44
CA SER A 5 -24.31 27.95 -27.17
C SER A 5 -25.14 27.00 -26.29
N ILE A 6 -24.96 25.69 -26.49
CA ILE A 6 -25.41 24.71 -25.50
C ILE A 6 -24.37 24.72 -24.38
N LEU A 7 -24.58 25.60 -23.40
CA LEU A 7 -23.92 25.47 -22.11
C LEU A 7 -24.47 24.19 -21.45
N PRO A 8 -23.64 23.23 -21.03
CA PRO A 8 -24.11 22.14 -20.20
C PRO A 8 -24.59 22.72 -18.86
N SER A 9 -25.87 22.45 -18.55
CA SER A 9 -26.54 22.78 -17.29
C SER A 9 -25.67 22.36 -16.10
N ALA A 10 -25.51 23.27 -15.14
CA ALA A 10 -24.76 23.10 -13.89
C ALA A 10 -25.48 22.17 -12.90
N GLU A 11 -25.93 21.01 -13.37
CA GLU A 11 -26.82 20.12 -12.62
C GLU A 11 -26.37 18.66 -12.74
N GLN A 12 -25.13 18.40 -12.32
CA GLN A 12 -24.63 17.10 -11.87
C GLN A 12 -23.26 17.27 -11.22
N ALA A 13 -23.18 18.11 -10.18
CA ALA A 13 -22.09 17.95 -9.22
C ALA A 13 -22.24 16.54 -8.63
N PRO A 14 -21.24 15.64 -8.74
CA PRO A 14 -21.30 14.36 -8.05
C PRO A 14 -21.47 14.65 -6.56
N LYS A 15 -22.54 14.11 -5.98
CA LYS A 15 -22.91 14.26 -4.57
C LYS A 15 -21.71 13.97 -3.70
N THR A 16 -21.09 15.03 -3.18
CA THR A 16 -20.04 14.99 -2.17
C THR A 16 -20.71 14.72 -0.82
N GLU A 17 -21.41 13.59 -0.69
CA GLU A 17 -22.05 13.21 0.57
C GLU A 17 -21.15 12.25 1.35
N LYS A 18 -20.63 12.78 2.47
CA LYS A 18 -20.17 12.06 3.67
C LYS A 18 -18.98 11.11 3.53
N PHE A 19 -17.77 11.64 3.46
CA PHE A 19 -16.61 10.84 3.86
C PHE A 19 -15.65 11.67 4.70
N LEU A 20 -15.79 11.53 6.02
CA LEU A 20 -14.78 11.74 7.09
C LEU A 20 -15.40 11.58 8.50
N ALA A 21 -16.72 11.68 8.64
CA ALA A 21 -17.40 11.54 9.94
C ALA A 21 -18.08 10.16 10.08
N GLY A 22 -17.43 9.21 10.75
CA GLY A 22 -18.10 8.01 11.27
C GLY A 22 -17.45 6.66 10.97
N SER A 23 -16.45 6.58 10.10
CA SER A 23 -15.68 5.33 9.97
C SER A 23 -14.84 5.13 11.23
N PRO A 24 -14.92 3.98 11.91
CA PRO A 24 -14.12 3.72 13.09
C PRO A 24 -12.64 3.80 12.69
N LYS A 25 -11.86 4.57 13.44
CA LYS A 25 -10.40 4.61 13.27
C LYS A 25 -9.88 3.18 13.42
N PRO A 26 -9.02 2.70 12.51
CA PRO A 26 -8.44 1.38 12.65
C PRO A 26 -7.65 1.33 13.96
N LYS A 27 -7.92 0.30 14.75
CA LYS A 27 -7.35 0.14 16.09
C LYS A 27 -6.16 -0.82 16.02
N LEU A 28 -5.09 -0.42 16.68
CA LEU A 28 -4.03 -1.31 17.15
C LEU A 28 -4.11 -1.21 18.67
N GLU A 29 -4.62 -2.24 19.33
CA GLU A 29 -4.88 -2.22 20.78
C GLU A 29 -3.59 -1.91 21.56
N GLU A 30 -2.47 -2.44 21.09
CA GLU A 30 -1.15 -2.23 21.67
C GLU A 30 -0.60 -0.82 21.43
N TRP A 31 -1.04 -0.13 20.36
CA TRP A 31 -0.79 1.30 20.21
C TRP A 31 -1.52 2.11 21.28
N GLU A 32 -2.79 1.79 21.53
CA GLU A 32 -3.57 2.45 22.58
C GLU A 32 -2.97 2.20 23.97
N GLN A 33 -2.55 0.97 24.25
CA GLN A 33 -1.84 0.62 25.48
C GLN A 33 -0.52 1.38 25.61
N PHE A 34 0.29 1.43 24.54
CA PHE A 34 1.55 2.17 24.50
C PHE A 34 1.37 3.66 24.75
N VAL A 35 0.40 4.30 24.08
CA VAL A 35 0.12 5.73 24.32
C VAL A 35 -0.40 5.95 25.74
N SER A 36 -1.19 5.01 26.28
CA SER A 36 -1.66 5.09 27.66
C SER A 36 -0.54 4.99 28.70
N THR A 37 0.46 4.13 28.48
CA THR A 37 1.62 4.05 29.39
C THR A 37 2.49 5.31 29.33
N LEU A 38 2.59 5.95 28.15
CA LEU A 38 3.32 7.21 28.00
C LEU A 38 2.66 8.40 28.71
N LYS A 39 1.33 8.49 28.77
CA LYS A 39 0.61 9.59 29.45
C LYS A 39 0.88 9.68 30.95
N GLY A 40 1.30 8.57 31.57
CA GLY A 40 1.66 8.52 33.00
C GLY A 40 3.08 9.00 33.30
N GLU A 41 3.93 9.13 32.28
CA GLU A 41 5.34 9.52 32.43
C GLU A 41 5.59 10.81 31.63
N LYS A 42 6.55 11.66 32.03
CA LYS A 42 6.96 12.83 31.23
C LYS A 42 7.66 12.44 29.91
N ARG A 43 7.28 11.32 29.29
CA ARG A 43 7.92 10.66 28.14
C ARG A 43 7.32 11.06 26.79
N GLU A 44 6.19 11.79 26.76
CA GLU A 44 5.63 12.32 25.49
C GLU A 44 6.60 13.26 24.75
N ALA A 45 7.58 13.85 25.44
CA ALA A 45 8.61 14.71 24.85
C ALA A 45 9.93 13.97 24.51
N ASP A 46 10.03 12.66 24.78
CA ASP A 46 11.24 11.89 24.46
C ASP A 46 11.21 11.45 22.98
N GLY A 47 12.02 12.12 22.16
CA GLY A 47 12.17 11.84 20.72
C GLY A 47 12.56 10.39 20.41
N ARG A 48 12.94 9.59 21.41
CA ARG A 48 13.09 8.12 21.33
C ARG A 48 11.89 7.42 20.69
N TYR A 49 10.67 7.88 20.95
CA TYR A 49 9.46 7.20 20.50
C TYR A 49 8.89 7.78 19.20
N GLN A 50 9.47 8.84 18.64
CA GLN A 50 8.96 9.53 17.44
C GLN A 50 8.68 8.56 16.29
N TRP A 51 9.58 7.60 16.06
CA TRP A 51 9.41 6.63 14.97
C TRP A 51 8.17 5.74 15.14
N MET A 52 7.70 5.51 16.38
CA MET A 52 6.49 4.73 16.65
C MET A 52 5.23 5.54 16.30
N PHE A 53 5.23 6.84 16.59
CA PHE A 53 4.18 7.76 16.15
C PHE A 53 4.15 7.89 14.62
N ASP A 54 5.31 8.07 14.00
CA ASP A 54 5.46 8.14 12.55
C ASP A 54 4.99 6.83 11.88
N PHE A 55 5.31 5.68 12.48
CA PHE A 55 4.83 4.38 12.02
C PHE A 55 3.31 4.31 12.08
N TYR A 56 2.72 4.59 13.25
CA TYR A 56 1.28 4.49 13.44
C TYR A 56 0.52 5.43 12.50
N ALA A 57 1.01 6.65 12.30
CA ALA A 57 0.43 7.61 11.37
C ALA A 57 0.43 7.08 9.92
N ARG A 58 1.55 6.53 9.44
CA ARG A 58 1.65 5.96 8.09
C ARG A 58 0.79 4.72 7.92
N TRP A 59 0.82 3.81 8.90
CA TRP A 59 0.01 2.60 8.89
C TRP A 59 -1.49 2.94 8.89
N GLN A 60 -1.93 3.83 9.78
CA GLN A 60 -3.32 4.28 9.85
C GLN A 60 -3.75 4.98 8.55
N LEU A 61 -2.89 5.82 7.99
CA LEU A 61 -3.15 6.45 6.70
C LEU A 61 -3.37 5.40 5.62
N ALA A 62 -2.50 4.38 5.48
CA ALA A 62 -2.65 3.32 4.49
C ALA A 62 -3.92 2.47 4.70
N VAL A 63 -4.29 2.17 5.95
CA VAL A 63 -5.51 1.41 6.27
C VAL A 63 -6.78 2.20 5.92
N MET A 64 -6.78 3.51 6.21
CA MET A 64 -7.92 4.39 5.94
C MET A 64 -7.93 4.96 4.53
N TYR A 65 -6.85 4.80 3.76
CA TYR A 65 -6.75 5.35 2.41
C TYR A 65 -7.85 4.74 1.52
N ARG A 66 -8.66 5.60 0.92
CA ARG A 66 -9.75 5.21 0.00
C ARG A 66 -9.59 5.79 -1.40
N GLY A 67 -8.47 6.48 -1.65
CA GLY A 67 -8.13 7.03 -2.95
C GLY A 67 -8.08 8.54 -3.01
N ILE A 68 -7.90 9.05 -4.23
CA ILE A 68 -7.93 10.48 -4.55
C ILE A 68 -9.20 10.75 -5.35
N ASP A 69 -10.00 11.70 -4.88
CA ASP A 69 -11.11 12.24 -5.65
C ASP A 69 -10.64 13.47 -6.44
N ILE A 70 -10.60 13.33 -7.76
CA ILE A 70 -10.32 14.42 -8.70
C ILE A 70 -11.49 14.44 -9.69
N GLY A 71 -12.39 15.40 -9.53
CA GLY A 71 -13.69 15.44 -10.22
C GLY A 71 -13.64 15.36 -11.76
N ASP A 72 -12.50 15.62 -12.36
CA ASP A 72 -12.32 15.72 -13.83
C ASP A 72 -11.54 14.53 -14.44
N HIS A 73 -11.36 13.43 -13.72
CA HIS A 73 -10.60 12.27 -14.22
C HIS A 73 -11.44 11.00 -14.39
N ALA A 74 -11.07 10.17 -15.36
CA ALA A 74 -11.73 8.89 -15.58
C ALA A 74 -11.61 8.01 -14.33
N LEU A 75 -12.75 7.67 -13.71
CA LEU A 75 -12.85 6.92 -12.45
C LEU A 75 -11.91 5.71 -12.38
N GLY A 76 -11.83 4.91 -13.45
CA GLY A 76 -10.99 3.71 -13.47
C GLY A 76 -9.47 3.97 -13.41
N VAL A 77 -8.99 5.15 -13.83
CA VAL A 77 -7.57 5.53 -13.71
C VAL A 77 -7.26 6.01 -12.29
N LEU A 78 -8.19 6.74 -11.66
CA LEU A 78 -8.06 7.18 -10.27
C LEU A 78 -8.02 5.99 -9.31
N GLU A 79 -8.83 4.95 -9.55
CA GLU A 79 -8.77 3.68 -8.80
C GLU A 79 -7.38 3.03 -8.87
N GLY A 80 -6.80 2.96 -10.07
CA GLY A 80 -5.44 2.44 -10.26
C GLY A 80 -4.37 3.25 -9.52
N TYR A 81 -4.44 4.58 -9.54
CA TYR A 81 -3.52 5.42 -8.75
C TYR A 81 -3.76 5.26 -7.25
N SER A 82 -5.02 5.05 -6.84
CA SER A 82 -5.38 4.88 -5.45
C SER A 82 -4.73 3.64 -4.84
N VAL A 83 -4.82 2.48 -5.50
CA VAL A 83 -4.16 1.26 -5.00
C VAL A 83 -2.64 1.38 -5.01
N LEU A 84 -2.05 2.04 -6.02
CA LEU A 84 -0.60 2.25 -6.11
C LEU A 84 -0.08 3.15 -4.99
N LEU A 85 -0.78 4.24 -4.68
CA LEU A 85 -0.42 5.14 -3.58
C LEU A 85 -0.61 4.45 -2.23
N ARG A 86 -1.62 3.61 -2.10
CA ARG A 86 -1.84 2.81 -0.88
C ARG A 86 -0.66 1.87 -0.60
N VAL A 87 -0.16 1.17 -1.62
CA VAL A 87 1.06 0.34 -1.52
C VAL A 87 2.25 1.19 -1.09
N LEU A 88 2.46 2.37 -1.71
CA LEU A 88 3.55 3.28 -1.34
C LEU A 88 3.51 3.64 0.15
N ILE A 89 2.34 4.01 0.67
CA ILE A 89 2.17 4.39 2.08
C ILE A 89 2.40 3.16 2.98
N ALA A 90 1.84 1.99 2.65
CA ALA A 90 2.02 0.76 3.41
C ALA A 90 3.49 0.33 3.49
N CYS A 91 4.20 0.33 2.36
CA CYS A 91 5.64 0.05 2.32
C CYS A 91 6.45 1.11 3.09
N SER A 92 6.04 2.38 3.12
CA SER A 92 6.72 3.40 3.92
C SER A 92 6.58 3.18 5.44
N ALA A 93 5.47 2.57 5.88
CA ALA A 93 5.28 2.14 7.27
C ALA A 93 6.15 0.93 7.57
N ARG A 94 6.18 -0.04 6.66
CA ARG A 94 7.03 -1.25 6.71
C ARG A 94 8.51 -0.90 6.86
N GLU A 95 9.05 -0.05 5.98
CA GLU A 95 10.45 0.39 6.00
C GLU A 95 10.83 1.01 7.35
N LEU A 96 9.93 1.80 7.93
CA LEU A 96 10.15 2.45 9.21
C LEU A 96 10.21 1.44 10.37
N VAL A 97 9.27 0.49 10.44
CA VAL A 97 9.28 -0.52 11.52
C VAL A 97 10.44 -1.52 11.38
N VAL A 98 10.85 -1.88 10.16
CA VAL A 98 12.07 -2.69 9.95
C VAL A 98 13.30 -1.96 10.47
N SER A 99 13.47 -0.70 10.04
CA SER A 99 14.71 0.05 10.29
C SER A 99 14.86 0.52 11.74
N LYS A 100 13.75 0.78 12.44
CA LYS A 100 13.76 1.32 13.81
C LYS A 100 13.26 0.35 14.87
N GLY A 101 12.34 -0.55 14.53
CA GLY A 101 11.73 -1.50 15.47
C GLY A 101 12.59 -2.72 15.75
N SER A 102 13.51 -3.07 14.86
CA SER A 102 14.51 -4.12 15.09
C SER A 102 15.76 -3.49 15.68
N GLY A 103 16.03 -3.69 16.97
CA GLY A 103 17.18 -3.12 17.70
C GLY A 103 18.59 -3.50 17.21
N SER A 104 18.71 -4.18 16.06
CA SER A 104 19.95 -4.35 15.30
C SER A 104 19.61 -4.44 13.81
N ARG A 105 20.60 -4.31 12.91
CA ARG A 105 20.49 -4.53 11.45
C ARG A 105 19.95 -5.95 11.16
N ARG A 106 18.67 -6.19 11.39
CA ARG A 106 17.98 -7.39 10.96
C ARG A 106 17.72 -7.22 9.48
N THR A 107 18.13 -8.23 8.72
CA THR A 107 17.54 -8.48 7.41
C THR A 107 16.02 -8.48 7.57
N PRO A 108 15.28 -7.76 6.71
CA PRO A 108 13.81 -7.83 6.70
C PRO A 108 13.37 -9.29 6.74
N GLN A 109 12.42 -9.63 7.60
CA GLN A 109 11.83 -10.96 7.55
C GLN A 109 10.92 -11.01 6.32
N PRO A 110 11.00 -12.08 5.50
CA PRO A 110 10.17 -12.20 4.32
C PRO A 110 8.69 -12.32 4.72
N ILE A 111 7.81 -11.73 3.92
CA ILE A 111 6.35 -11.86 4.08
C ILE A 111 5.92 -13.06 3.24
N VAL A 112 5.97 -14.25 3.81
CA VAL A 112 5.67 -15.50 3.09
C VAL A 112 4.17 -15.75 3.04
N ASP A 113 3.57 -15.63 1.86
CA ASP A 113 2.16 -15.94 1.60
C ASP A 113 2.04 -16.71 0.28
N ALA A 114 2.17 -18.03 0.36
CA ALA A 114 2.14 -18.92 -0.82
C ALA A 114 0.82 -18.83 -1.62
N PRO A 115 -0.38 -18.77 -0.98
CA PRO A 115 -1.62 -18.53 -1.71
C PRO A 115 -1.63 -17.22 -2.48
N LEU A 116 -1.26 -16.09 -1.86
CA LEU A 116 -1.20 -14.80 -2.53
C LEU A 116 -0.12 -14.77 -3.61
N ALA A 117 1.06 -15.33 -3.34
CA ALA A 117 2.15 -15.42 -4.32
C ALA A 117 1.72 -16.22 -5.55
N THR A 118 0.99 -17.32 -5.36
CA THR A 118 0.42 -18.11 -6.46
C THR A 118 -0.64 -17.34 -7.24
N ARG A 119 -1.51 -16.57 -6.56
CA ARG A 119 -2.48 -15.69 -7.22
C ARG A 119 -1.79 -14.60 -8.05
N ILE A 120 -0.78 -13.93 -7.49
CA ILE A 120 0.02 -12.91 -8.19
C ILE A 120 0.66 -13.53 -9.43
N ARG A 121 1.33 -14.68 -9.26
CA ARG A 121 1.93 -15.42 -10.37
C ARG A 121 0.87 -15.66 -11.42
N ASN A 122 -0.20 -16.39 -11.13
CA ASN A 122 -1.21 -16.77 -12.13
C ASN A 122 -1.84 -15.57 -12.84
N ALA A 123 -2.21 -14.52 -12.12
CA ALA A 123 -2.85 -13.35 -12.71
C ALA A 123 -1.90 -12.54 -13.61
N TRP A 124 -0.59 -12.60 -13.35
CA TRP A 124 0.44 -11.85 -14.07
C TRP A 124 1.41 -12.78 -14.86
N ARG A 125 1.08 -14.09 -15.01
CA ARG A 125 1.91 -15.14 -15.64
C ARG A 125 1.72 -15.20 -17.15
N ASP A 126 0.47 -15.11 -17.57
CA ASP A 126 0.06 -15.30 -18.95
C ASP A 126 -0.13 -13.96 -19.63
N GLU A 127 0.96 -13.49 -20.25
CA GLU A 127 0.98 -12.75 -21.50
C GLU A 127 2.43 -12.41 -21.78
N ASP A 128 2.90 -12.66 -22.99
CA ASP A 128 4.30 -12.56 -23.48
C ASP A 128 4.95 -11.15 -23.36
N ARG A 129 4.33 -10.22 -22.63
CA ARG A 129 4.83 -8.92 -22.18
C ARG A 129 3.77 -8.22 -21.33
N ASP A 130 3.46 -8.72 -20.13
CA ASP A 130 2.67 -7.88 -19.22
C ASP A 130 3.45 -6.57 -18.96
N ALA A 131 2.86 -5.45 -19.39
CA ALA A 131 3.43 -4.13 -19.25
C ALA A 131 3.77 -3.84 -17.78
N PHE A 132 3.02 -4.41 -16.84
CA PHE A 132 3.26 -4.23 -15.42
C PHE A 132 4.53 -4.96 -14.95
N SER A 133 4.62 -6.29 -15.13
CA SER A 133 5.82 -7.05 -14.75
C SER A 133 7.07 -6.55 -15.48
N SER A 134 6.92 -6.15 -16.75
CA SER A 134 7.98 -5.52 -17.54
C SER A 134 8.38 -4.16 -16.98
N SER A 135 7.44 -3.33 -16.54
CA SER A 135 7.73 -2.02 -15.92
C SER A 135 8.43 -2.17 -14.58
N LEU A 136 8.03 -3.17 -13.77
CA LEU A 136 8.72 -3.50 -12.52
C LEU A 136 10.16 -3.95 -12.78
N ARG A 137 10.40 -4.84 -13.76
CA ARG A 137 11.74 -5.30 -14.14
C ARG A 137 12.62 -4.19 -14.71
N LYS A 138 12.07 -3.31 -15.55
CA LYS A 138 12.81 -2.15 -16.11
C LYS A 138 13.25 -1.16 -15.04
N SER A 139 12.49 -1.06 -13.96
CA SER A 139 12.76 -0.16 -12.85
C SER A 139 13.56 -0.82 -11.72
N ALA A 140 13.89 -2.12 -11.87
CA ALA A 140 14.60 -2.88 -10.86
C ALA A 140 16.11 -2.73 -11.01
N THR A 141 16.80 -2.56 -9.88
CA THR A 141 18.26 -2.75 -9.83
C THR A 141 18.61 -4.23 -10.06
N PRO A 142 19.85 -4.59 -10.43
CA PRO A 142 20.21 -5.98 -10.69
C PRO A 142 19.86 -6.96 -9.55
N PRO A 143 20.06 -6.62 -8.25
CA PRO A 143 19.61 -7.48 -7.15
C PRO A 143 18.07 -7.65 -7.10
N VAL A 144 17.32 -6.59 -7.38
CA VAL A 144 15.85 -6.63 -7.40
C VAL A 144 15.35 -7.48 -8.58
N ALA A 145 16.05 -7.45 -9.72
CA ALA A 145 15.71 -8.28 -10.88
C ALA A 145 15.89 -9.79 -10.60
N VAL A 146 16.96 -10.18 -9.87
CA VAL A 146 17.16 -11.57 -9.44
C VAL A 146 16.04 -12.02 -8.51
N ASN A 147 15.73 -11.22 -7.50
CA ASN A 147 14.65 -11.51 -6.55
C ASN A 147 13.29 -11.65 -7.24
N LEU A 148 12.99 -10.77 -8.20
CA LEU A 148 11.78 -10.88 -9.01
C LEU A 148 11.75 -12.20 -9.78
N ASN A 149 12.86 -12.63 -10.40
CA ASN A 149 12.92 -13.92 -11.10
C ASN A 149 12.67 -15.12 -10.16
N ASP A 150 13.21 -15.09 -8.94
CA ASP A 150 12.95 -16.13 -7.95
C ASP A 150 11.47 -16.17 -7.54
N PHE A 151 10.84 -15.01 -7.38
CA PHE A 151 9.40 -14.91 -7.15
C PHE A 151 8.58 -15.53 -8.30
N TRP A 152 8.86 -15.11 -9.54
CA TRP A 152 8.14 -15.57 -10.73
C TRP A 152 8.35 -17.06 -11.03
N SER A 153 9.52 -17.60 -10.72
CA SER A 153 9.81 -19.03 -10.88
C SER A 153 9.21 -19.91 -9.78
N GLY A 154 8.59 -19.32 -8.76
CA GLY A 154 8.00 -20.05 -7.63
C GLY A 154 9.02 -20.54 -6.61
N LYS A 155 10.28 -20.07 -6.68
CA LYS A 155 11.32 -20.40 -5.70
C LYS A 155 11.19 -19.59 -4.42
N ASN A 156 10.50 -18.46 -4.48
CA ASN A 156 10.33 -17.56 -3.36
C ASN A 156 8.89 -17.00 -3.34
N ASP A 157 8.20 -17.18 -2.22
CA ASP A 157 6.82 -16.70 -2.00
C ASP A 157 6.77 -15.42 -1.16
N ASP A 158 7.91 -14.74 -1.01
CA ASP A 158 8.00 -13.46 -0.32
C ASP A 158 7.31 -12.35 -1.12
N ILE A 159 6.24 -11.82 -0.53
CA ILE A 159 5.43 -10.74 -1.09
C ILE A 159 6.21 -9.42 -1.19
N GLU A 160 7.25 -9.21 -0.36
CA GLU A 160 8.08 -8.00 -0.44
C GLU A 160 8.81 -7.88 -1.78
N LEU A 161 9.13 -9.01 -2.41
CA LEU A 161 9.78 -9.04 -3.73
C LEU A 161 8.90 -8.45 -4.83
N ILE A 162 7.61 -8.27 -4.58
CA ILE A 162 6.67 -7.61 -5.48
C ILE A 162 6.26 -6.22 -4.94
N ALA A 163 5.95 -6.12 -3.65
CA ALA A 163 5.52 -4.86 -3.04
C ALA A 163 6.57 -3.75 -3.19
N PHE A 164 7.85 -4.06 -2.97
CA PHE A 164 8.92 -3.06 -3.00
C PHE A 164 9.21 -2.53 -4.41
N PRO A 165 9.28 -3.37 -5.46
CA PRO A 165 9.35 -2.87 -6.83
C PRO A 165 8.16 -1.98 -7.21
N ILE A 166 6.94 -2.30 -6.77
CA ILE A 166 5.77 -1.45 -7.01
C ILE A 166 5.97 -0.09 -6.33
N ARG A 167 6.28 -0.10 -5.02
CA ARG A 167 6.58 1.12 -4.26
C ARG A 167 7.68 1.95 -4.90
N HIS A 168 8.77 1.31 -5.33
CA HIS A 168 9.89 1.99 -5.97
C HIS A 168 9.44 2.64 -7.29
N GLY A 169 8.74 1.89 -8.13
CA GLY A 169 8.23 2.40 -9.39
C GLY A 169 7.24 3.55 -9.22
N VAL A 170 6.36 3.50 -8.21
CA VAL A 170 5.43 4.60 -7.90
C VAL A 170 6.19 5.83 -7.43
N ALA A 171 7.15 5.67 -6.50
CA ALA A 171 7.94 6.78 -5.96
C ALA A 171 8.76 7.52 -7.03
N HIS A 172 9.20 6.82 -8.08
CA HIS A 172 9.96 7.38 -9.19
C HIS A 172 9.12 7.68 -10.44
N GLY A 173 7.80 7.48 -10.39
CA GLY A 173 6.90 7.71 -11.52
C GLY A 173 7.07 6.73 -12.69
N SER A 174 7.84 5.66 -12.53
CA SER A 174 8.04 4.64 -13.57
C SER A 174 6.94 3.57 -13.58
N VAL A 175 6.13 3.50 -12.52
CA VAL A 175 4.90 2.71 -12.46
C VAL A 175 3.72 3.66 -12.31
N THR A 176 2.84 3.67 -13.31
CA THR A 176 1.62 4.47 -13.35
C THR A 176 0.41 3.58 -13.55
N ALA A 177 -0.78 4.00 -13.13
CA ALA A 177 -2.01 3.25 -13.33
C ALA A 177 -2.21 2.87 -14.81
N THR A 178 -1.99 3.82 -15.72
CA THR A 178 -2.13 3.59 -17.15
C THR A 178 -1.05 2.66 -17.71
N GLY A 179 0.22 2.87 -17.37
CA GLY A 179 1.33 2.03 -17.83
C GLY A 179 1.23 0.59 -17.33
N ALA A 180 0.68 0.42 -16.13
CA ALA A 180 0.40 -0.86 -15.49
C ALA A 180 -0.93 -1.51 -15.93
N ARG A 181 -1.71 -0.81 -16.77
CA ARG A 181 -3.08 -1.20 -17.18
C ARG A 181 -4.01 -1.46 -16.00
N LEU A 182 -3.83 -0.72 -14.92
CA LEU A 182 -4.71 -0.70 -13.74
C LEU A 182 -5.89 0.22 -14.03
N ARG A 183 -6.83 -0.27 -14.85
CA ARG A 183 -8.11 0.39 -15.09
C ARG A 183 -9.19 -0.42 -14.41
N GLY A 184 -10.02 0.22 -13.60
CA GLY A 184 -11.25 -0.38 -13.08
C GLY A 184 -12.06 -1.00 -14.21
N VAL A 185 -12.39 -2.28 -14.10
CA VAL A 185 -13.28 -2.94 -15.06
C VAL A 185 -14.68 -2.41 -14.76
N ARG A 186 -15.25 -1.57 -15.64
CA ARG A 186 -16.67 -1.26 -15.58
C ARG A 186 -17.46 -2.57 -15.70
N GLY A 187 -17.94 -3.10 -14.57
CA GLY A 187 -18.91 -4.20 -14.51
C GLY A 187 -18.39 -5.63 -14.41
N GLY A 188 -17.13 -5.88 -14.05
CA GLY A 188 -16.60 -7.24 -13.90
C GLY A 188 -16.10 -7.53 -12.49
N SER A 189 -16.78 -8.42 -11.75
CA SER A 189 -16.35 -8.92 -10.44
C SER A 189 -15.28 -10.03 -10.56
N ASP A 190 -14.18 -9.73 -11.26
CA ASP A 190 -13.08 -10.70 -11.35
C ASP A 190 -12.21 -10.57 -10.10
N LYS A 191 -12.28 -11.60 -9.23
CA LYS A 191 -11.46 -11.73 -8.01
C LYS A 191 -9.94 -11.83 -8.28
N ASN A 192 -9.56 -11.82 -9.56
CA ASN A 192 -8.19 -11.78 -10.05
C ASN A 192 -7.85 -10.43 -10.70
N SER A 193 -8.70 -9.40 -10.56
CA SER A 193 -8.36 -8.08 -11.08
C SER A 193 -7.05 -7.59 -10.44
N ARG A 194 -6.21 -6.93 -11.24
CA ARG A 194 -4.90 -6.47 -10.77
C ARG A 194 -5.01 -5.49 -9.60
N LEU A 195 -6.10 -4.73 -9.55
CA LEU A 195 -6.41 -3.83 -8.43
C LEU A 195 -6.56 -4.62 -7.13
N GLU A 196 -7.39 -5.68 -7.13
CA GLU A 196 -7.59 -6.52 -5.95
C GLU A 196 -6.32 -7.25 -5.51
N ILE A 197 -5.47 -7.65 -6.46
CA ILE A 197 -4.19 -8.28 -6.13
C ILE A 197 -3.23 -7.27 -5.48
N ILE A 198 -3.17 -6.04 -5.99
CA ILE A 198 -2.38 -4.96 -5.40
C ILE A 198 -2.90 -4.60 -4.00
N ASP A 199 -4.22 -4.56 -3.81
CA ASP A 199 -4.80 -4.39 -2.48
C ASP A 199 -4.44 -5.55 -1.55
N ALA A 200 -4.50 -6.80 -2.01
CA ALA A 200 -4.10 -7.95 -1.20
C ALA A 200 -2.60 -7.92 -0.81
N ILE A 201 -1.73 -7.50 -1.72
CA ILE A 201 -0.30 -7.23 -1.42
C ILE A 201 -0.18 -6.16 -0.33
N THR A 202 -0.96 -5.09 -0.44
CA THR A 202 -0.98 -4.00 0.55
C THR A 202 -1.40 -4.50 1.92
N GLU A 203 -2.47 -5.30 2.00
CA GLU A 203 -2.94 -5.89 3.26
C GLU A 203 -1.88 -6.80 3.89
N ALA A 204 -1.21 -7.64 3.10
CA ALA A 204 -0.13 -8.49 3.59
C ALA A 204 1.01 -7.66 4.23
N VAL A 205 1.42 -6.57 3.57
CA VAL A 205 2.43 -5.63 4.08
C VAL A 205 1.95 -4.94 5.37
N LEU A 206 0.70 -4.49 5.43
CA LEU A 206 0.15 -3.81 6.61
C LEU A 206 0.04 -4.75 7.81
N ASN A 207 -0.38 -5.99 7.60
CA ASN A 207 -0.53 -6.99 8.65
C ASN A 207 0.83 -7.44 9.21
N ASP A 208 1.82 -7.68 8.36
CA ASP A 208 3.19 -7.98 8.82
C ASP A 208 3.80 -6.78 9.56
N SER A 209 3.62 -5.56 9.03
CA SER A 209 4.10 -4.33 9.65
C SER A 209 3.51 -4.11 11.04
N ALA A 210 2.20 -4.32 11.20
CA ALA A 210 1.54 -4.28 12.51
C ALA A 210 2.16 -5.33 13.44
N SER A 211 2.25 -6.58 12.99
CA SER A 211 2.83 -7.67 13.78
C SER A 211 4.26 -7.39 14.28
N LEU A 212 5.08 -6.75 13.45
CA LEU A 212 6.43 -6.35 13.84
C LEU A 212 6.45 -5.17 14.79
N PHE A 213 5.56 -4.20 14.59
CA PHE A 213 5.39 -3.11 15.53
C PHE A 213 5.01 -3.63 16.92
N LEU A 214 4.10 -4.62 16.99
CA LEU A 214 3.74 -5.28 18.25
C LEU A 214 4.95 -5.89 18.95
N LYS A 215 5.81 -6.58 18.20
CA LYS A 215 7.05 -7.17 18.75
C LYS A 215 8.02 -6.10 19.28
N SER A 216 8.03 -4.91 18.68
CA SER A 216 8.86 -3.78 19.14
C SER A 216 8.28 -3.06 20.36
N VAL A 217 6.96 -3.00 20.49
CA VAL A 217 6.27 -2.33 21.60
C VAL A 217 6.16 -3.21 22.84
N LYS A 218 5.95 -4.52 22.69
CA LYS A 218 5.74 -5.46 23.81
C LYS A 218 6.79 -5.37 24.93
N PRO A 219 8.10 -5.26 24.67
CA PRO A 219 9.10 -5.10 25.72
C PRO A 219 9.01 -3.78 26.50
N LEU A 220 8.34 -2.77 25.94
CA LEU A 220 8.13 -1.46 26.58
C LEU A 220 6.89 -1.47 27.48
N LEU A 221 5.90 -2.32 27.18
CA LEU A 221 4.70 -2.50 28.00
C LEU A 221 4.93 -3.38 29.23
N ALA A 222 6.00 -4.19 29.22
CA ALA A 222 6.35 -5.08 30.33
C ALA A 222 7.15 -4.40 31.46
N LYS A 223 7.34 -3.08 31.39
CA LYS A 223 8.08 -2.26 32.36
C LYS A 223 7.13 -1.36 33.11
#